data_AF-A0A6G3MGS3-F1
#
_entry.id   AF-A0A6G3MGS3-F1
#
_cell.length_a   1.000
_cell.length_b   1.000
_cell.length_c   1.000
_cell.angle_alpha   90.00
_cell.angle_beta   90.00
_cell.angle_gamma   90.00
#
_symmetry.space_group_name_H-M   'P 1'
#
loop_
_entity.id
_entity.type
_entity.pdbx_description
1 polymer ?
#
loop_
_entity_poly.entity_id
_entity_poly.type
_entity_poly.pdbx_seq_one_letter_code
_entity_poly.pdbx_strand_id
1 'polypeptide(L)'
;MISWIAELTNISPDKLLALLYLLINYPFAYILNYLIYFDLGPPIIKHLFVICVSLAILVNIFSWLCFQTLFLIVISYLVIKLAKNKDVGAIVTVFSLVYLGIFHFLRMFTSRESNHLTITTVTMLVVQRVTFYAYYIKEQRDKLKEYEDFEKPAIKYASFIEFLSYCLFFPVLLFGPSCDYAHYQQAISGLFVSTYIRDYGKGPSVRLNTIQPFFMSIFSLAAYVVVDFYFPFVYLVF
;
A
#
# COMPACT_ATOMS: atom_id res chain seq x y z
N MET A 1 10.38 -8.13 25.75
CA MET A 1 9.10 -8.86 25.55
C MET A 1 9.05 -9.51 24.16
N ILE A 2 9.20 -8.75 23.06
CA ILE A 2 9.21 -9.32 21.70
C ILE A 2 10.38 -10.28 21.45
N SER A 3 11.57 -9.95 21.96
CA SER A 3 12.76 -10.83 21.90
C SER A 3 12.50 -12.19 22.58
N TRP A 4 11.83 -12.18 23.73
CA TRP A 4 11.47 -13.40 24.47
C TRP A 4 10.49 -14.29 23.70
N ILE A 5 9.48 -13.69 23.03
CA ILE A 5 8.53 -14.45 22.19
C ILE A 5 9.23 -14.99 20.93
N ALA A 6 10.17 -14.24 20.36
CA ALA A 6 10.97 -14.67 19.22
C ALA A 6 11.84 -15.90 19.54
N GLU A 7 12.47 -15.93 20.72
CA GLU A 7 13.24 -17.08 21.21
C GLU A 7 12.37 -18.33 21.41
N LEU A 8 11.14 -18.17 21.90
CA LEU A 8 10.17 -19.27 22.07
C LEU A 8 9.65 -19.84 20.75
N THR A 9 9.56 -19.01 19.70
CA THR A 9 8.94 -19.36 18.41
C THR A 9 9.96 -19.69 17.32
N ASN A 10 11.26 -19.45 17.56
CA ASN A 10 12.34 -19.54 16.57
C ASN A 10 12.10 -18.67 15.31
N ILE A 11 11.29 -17.60 15.44
CA ILE A 11 11.00 -16.63 14.38
C ILE A 11 11.83 -15.38 14.63
N SER A 12 12.35 -14.76 13.58
CA SER A 12 13.11 -13.51 13.73
C SER A 12 12.23 -12.38 14.31
N PRO A 13 12.76 -11.56 15.24
CA PRO A 13 11.98 -10.52 15.91
C PRO A 13 11.25 -9.57 14.96
N ASP A 14 11.88 -9.23 13.83
CA ASP A 14 11.33 -8.28 12.84
C ASP A 14 10.07 -8.82 12.15
N LYS A 15 10.03 -10.13 11.88
CA LYS A 15 8.86 -10.78 11.27
C LYS A 15 7.69 -10.84 12.26
N LEU A 16 7.99 -11.12 13.52
CA LEU A 16 6.98 -11.13 14.58
C LEU A 16 6.41 -9.73 14.79
N LEU A 17 7.27 -8.71 14.79
CA LEU A 17 6.85 -7.32 14.85
C LEU A 17 5.96 -6.92 13.67
N ALA A 18 6.33 -7.30 12.44
CA ALA A 18 5.51 -7.06 11.26
C ALA A 18 4.15 -7.76 11.31
N LEU A 19 4.08 -8.98 11.84
CA LEU A 19 2.82 -9.69 12.07
C LEU A 19 1.94 -8.96 13.09
N LEU A 20 2.52 -8.48 14.19
CA LEU A 20 1.79 -7.67 15.18
C LEU A 20 1.23 -6.38 14.55
N TYR A 21 2.01 -5.72 13.70
CA TYR A 21 1.53 -4.54 12.97
C TYR A 21 0.42 -4.87 11.97
N LEU A 22 0.42 -6.06 11.35
CA LEU A 22 -0.69 -6.52 10.53
C LEU A 22 -1.98 -6.68 11.36
N LEU A 23 -1.88 -7.17 12.60
CA LEU A 23 -3.03 -7.25 13.51
C LEU A 23 -3.50 -5.87 13.98
N ILE A 24 -2.57 -4.95 14.23
CA ILE A 24 -2.84 -3.56 14.59
C ILE A 24 -3.51 -2.78 13.44
N ASN A 25 -3.33 -3.20 12.19
CA ASN A 25 -4.02 -2.58 11.06
C ASN A 25 -5.55 -2.70 11.16
N TYR A 26 -6.10 -3.77 11.76
CA TYR A 26 -7.55 -3.95 11.86
C TYR A 26 -8.27 -2.87 12.69
N PRO A 27 -7.84 -2.53 13.94
CA PRO A 27 -8.47 -1.45 14.69
C PRO A 27 -8.27 -0.08 14.01
N PHE A 28 -7.10 0.19 13.42
CA PHE A 28 -6.91 1.44 12.67
C PHE A 28 -7.75 1.50 11.40
N ALA A 29 -7.95 0.37 10.71
CA ALA A 29 -8.85 0.27 9.56
C ALA A 29 -10.30 0.47 9.96
N TYR A 30 -10.72 -0.02 11.14
CA TYR A 30 -12.05 0.27 11.68
C TYR A 30 -12.25 1.78 11.89
N ILE A 31 -11.26 2.47 12.47
CA ILE A 31 -11.30 3.92 12.67
C ILE A 31 -11.37 4.65 11.31
N LEU A 32 -10.53 4.27 10.34
CA LEU A 32 -10.54 4.87 9.01
C LEU A 32 -11.89 4.66 8.30
N ASN A 33 -12.42 3.43 8.32
CA ASN A 33 -13.71 3.12 7.71
C ASN A 33 -14.85 3.88 8.39
N TYR A 34 -14.77 4.09 9.70
CA TYR A 34 -15.72 4.93 10.43
C TYR A 34 -15.65 6.40 9.96
N LEU A 35 -14.45 6.97 9.83
CA LEU A 35 -14.25 8.33 9.30
C LEU A 35 -14.78 8.47 7.86
N ILE A 36 -14.58 7.45 7.02
CA ILE A 36 -15.06 7.44 5.63
C ILE A 36 -16.59 7.33 5.57
N TYR A 37 -17.19 6.39 6.31
CA TYR A 37 -18.62 6.10 6.23
C TYR A 37 -19.50 7.25 6.72
N PHE A 38 -19.10 7.92 7.80
CA PHE A 38 -19.82 9.06 8.36
C PHE A 38 -19.36 10.40 7.78
N ASP A 39 -18.49 10.38 6.78
CA ASP A 39 -17.86 11.55 6.16
C ASP A 39 -17.37 12.60 7.17
N LEU A 40 -16.64 12.12 8.18
CA LEU A 40 -16.18 12.95 9.28
C LEU A 40 -14.96 13.78 8.87
N GLY A 41 -15.18 15.08 8.69
CA GLY A 41 -14.14 16.08 8.45
C GLY A 41 -13.64 16.14 7.00
N PRO A 42 -12.78 17.12 6.68
CA PRO A 42 -12.28 17.30 5.32
C PRO A 42 -11.42 16.09 4.87
N PRO A 43 -11.37 15.78 3.56
CA PRO A 43 -10.63 14.63 3.01
C PRO A 43 -9.17 14.58 3.46
N ILE A 44 -8.55 15.74 3.68
CA ILE A 44 -7.17 15.86 4.16
C ILE A 44 -6.91 15.13 5.47
N ILE A 45 -7.88 15.08 6.39
CA ILE A 45 -7.73 14.40 7.68
C ILE A 45 -7.59 12.90 7.47
N LYS A 46 -8.39 12.33 6.55
CA LYS A 46 -8.33 10.91 6.21
C LYS A 46 -6.97 10.54 5.60
N HIS A 47 -6.44 11.38 4.71
CA HIS A 47 -5.10 11.19 4.14
C HIS A 47 -3.98 11.32 5.18
N LEU A 48 -4.05 12.33 6.05
CA LEU A 48 -3.09 12.52 7.14
C LEU A 48 -3.11 11.36 8.13
N PHE A 49 -4.29 10.86 8.49
CA PHE A 49 -4.42 9.67 9.34
C PHE A 49 -3.70 8.46 8.73
N VAL A 50 -3.93 8.18 7.44
CA VAL A 50 -3.26 7.10 6.71
C VAL A 50 -1.74 7.27 6.74
N ILE A 51 -1.24 8.48 6.47
CA ILE A 51 0.21 8.78 6.46
C ILE A 51 0.81 8.59 7.85
N CYS A 52 0.18 9.13 8.89
CA CYS A 52 0.68 9.06 10.26
C CYS A 52 0.79 7.61 10.75
N VAL A 53 -0.26 6.81 10.55
CA VAL A 53 -0.25 5.38 10.94
C VAL A 53 0.82 4.63 10.16
N SER A 54 0.94 4.86 8.86
CA SER A 54 1.91 4.17 8.01
C SER A 54 3.34 4.52 8.33
N LEU A 55 3.64 5.79 8.56
CA LEU A 55 4.98 6.24 8.97
C LEU A 55 5.34 5.69 10.34
N ALA A 56 4.39 5.66 11.28
CA ALA A 56 4.62 5.04 12.59
C ALA A 56 5.00 3.56 12.43
N ILE A 57 4.28 2.80 11.60
CA ILE A 57 4.60 1.39 11.32
C ILE A 57 6.00 1.27 10.68
N LEU A 58 6.30 2.07 9.66
CA LEU A 58 7.59 1.98 8.95
C LEU A 58 8.79 2.33 9.82
N VAL A 59 8.69 3.38 10.63
CA VAL A 59 9.77 3.80 11.53
C VAL A 59 10.00 2.74 12.61
N ASN A 60 8.94 2.12 13.15
CA ASN A 60 9.12 1.09 14.17
C ASN A 60 9.72 -0.21 13.62
N ILE A 61 9.41 -0.59 12.37
CA ILE A 61 9.94 -1.83 11.77
C ILE A 61 11.33 -1.62 11.17
N PHE A 62 11.53 -0.53 10.42
CA PHE A 62 12.72 -0.34 9.59
C PHE A 62 13.61 0.82 10.04
N SER A 63 13.23 1.56 11.08
CA SER A 63 13.97 2.72 11.59
C SER A 63 14.29 3.71 10.47
N TRP A 64 15.56 4.13 10.34
CA TRP A 64 16.05 5.08 9.34
C TRP A 64 15.97 4.57 7.89
N LEU A 65 15.82 3.26 7.66
CA LEU A 65 15.74 2.73 6.30
C LEU A 65 14.43 3.15 5.61
N CYS A 66 13.41 3.61 6.35
CA CYS A 66 12.17 4.10 5.77
C CYS A 66 12.37 5.30 4.82
N PHE A 67 13.42 6.11 5.03
CA PHE A 67 13.74 7.25 4.17
C PHE A 67 14.06 6.85 2.73
N GLN A 68 14.57 5.64 2.51
CA GLN A 68 14.81 5.08 1.18
C GLN A 68 13.50 4.98 0.38
N THR A 69 12.46 4.41 0.99
CA THR A 69 11.15 4.28 0.36
C THR A 69 10.49 5.65 0.17
N LEU A 70 10.63 6.57 1.14
CA LEU A 70 10.12 7.94 1.01
C LEU A 70 10.80 8.70 -0.13
N PHE A 71 12.10 8.53 -0.31
CA PHE A 71 12.85 9.13 -1.41
C PHE A 71 12.31 8.67 -2.76
N LEU A 72 12.06 7.37 -2.94
CA LEU A 72 11.44 6.83 -4.16
C LEU A 72 10.08 7.50 -4.45
N ILE A 73 9.22 7.66 -3.45
CA ILE A 73 7.90 8.29 -3.61
C ILE A 73 8.05 9.76 -4.06
N VAL A 74 8.91 10.53 -3.39
CA VAL A 74 9.13 11.94 -3.70
C VAL A 74 9.65 12.12 -5.12
N ILE A 75 10.71 11.39 -5.49
CA ILE A 75 11.29 11.51 -6.84
C ILE A 75 10.26 11.11 -7.90
N SER A 76 9.52 10.02 -7.67
CA SER A 76 8.52 9.57 -8.64
C SER A 76 7.39 10.58 -8.82
N TYR A 77 6.93 11.22 -7.74
CA TYR A 77 5.93 12.29 -7.83
C TYR A 77 6.46 13.49 -8.64
N LEU A 78 7.71 13.89 -8.40
CA LEU A 78 8.35 14.97 -9.14
C LEU A 78 8.47 14.63 -10.63
N VAL A 79 8.91 13.40 -10.96
CA VAL A 79 8.97 12.93 -12.35
C VAL A 79 7.59 12.99 -13.00
N ILE A 80 6.53 12.55 -12.33
CA ILE A 80 5.16 12.58 -12.87
C ILE A 80 4.68 14.02 -13.14
N LYS A 81 4.98 14.94 -12.21
CA LYS A 81 4.62 16.37 -12.34
C LYS A 81 5.40 17.08 -13.44
N LEU A 82 6.69 16.80 -13.57
CA LEU A 82 7.60 17.50 -14.49
C LEU A 82 7.57 16.89 -15.90
N ALA A 83 7.33 15.59 -16.02
CA ALA A 83 7.30 14.92 -17.31
C ALA A 83 6.06 15.36 -18.11
N LYS A 84 6.29 16.10 -19.19
CA LYS A 84 5.28 16.40 -20.22
C LYS A 84 5.12 15.25 -21.24
N ASN A 85 5.98 14.24 -21.15
CA ASN A 85 6.07 13.16 -22.13
C ASN A 85 4.83 12.26 -22.10
N LYS A 86 4.47 11.72 -23.27
CA LYS A 86 3.39 10.74 -23.45
C LYS A 86 3.66 9.42 -22.71
N ASP A 87 4.92 9.16 -22.35
CA ASP A 87 5.35 7.90 -21.74
C ASP A 87 5.74 8.02 -20.26
N VAL A 88 5.12 8.96 -19.53
CA VAL A 88 5.34 9.15 -18.09
C VAL A 88 5.20 7.84 -17.30
N GLY A 89 4.24 6.97 -17.65
CA GLY A 89 4.07 5.65 -17.04
C GLY A 89 5.31 4.77 -17.16
N ALA A 90 5.83 4.61 -18.38
CA ALA A 90 7.02 3.79 -18.63
C ALA A 90 8.28 4.36 -17.97
N ILE A 91 8.47 5.69 -18.03
CA ILE A 91 9.63 6.36 -17.42
C ILE A 91 9.67 6.11 -15.91
N VAL A 92 8.54 6.32 -15.22
CA VAL A 92 8.44 6.13 -13.78
C VAL A 92 8.61 4.65 -13.41
N THR A 93 8.06 3.74 -14.23
CA THR A 93 8.19 2.29 -14.03
C THR A 93 9.64 1.85 -14.12
N VAL A 94 10.34 2.22 -15.19
CA VAL A 94 11.75 1.87 -15.39
C VAL A 94 12.61 2.45 -14.27
N PHE A 95 12.41 3.73 -13.93
CA PHE A 95 13.11 4.36 -12.81
C PHE A 95 12.89 3.59 -11.49
N SER A 96 11.64 3.27 -11.18
CA SER A 96 11.27 2.61 -9.92
C SER A 96 11.80 1.17 -9.85
N LEU A 97 11.77 0.43 -10.96
CA LEU A 97 12.32 -0.91 -11.06
C LEU A 97 13.84 -0.91 -10.96
N VAL A 98 14.53 0.03 -11.62
CA VAL A 98 15.99 0.17 -11.52
C VAL A 98 16.39 0.52 -10.08
N TYR A 99 15.69 1.46 -9.45
CA TYR A 99 15.92 1.83 -8.06
C TYR A 99 15.79 0.60 -7.14
N LEU A 100 14.67 -0.12 -7.21
CA LEU A 100 14.45 -1.33 -6.43
C LEU A 100 15.48 -2.43 -6.74
N GLY A 101 15.82 -2.60 -8.02
CA GLY A 101 16.80 -3.58 -8.50
C GLY A 101 18.19 -3.36 -7.92
N ILE A 102 18.65 -2.11 -7.82
CA ILE A 102 19.93 -1.77 -7.19
C ILE A 102 19.94 -2.23 -5.72
N PHE A 103 18.87 -1.99 -4.95
CA PHE A 103 18.83 -2.42 -3.55
C PHE A 103 18.73 -3.93 -3.38
N HIS A 104 18.00 -4.63 -4.25
CA HIS A 104 18.03 -6.09 -4.26
C HIS A 104 19.42 -6.62 -4.59
N PHE A 105 20.08 -6.04 -5.60
CA PHE A 105 21.43 -6.42 -5.99
C PHE A 105 22.42 -6.20 -4.84
N LEU A 106 22.46 -5.00 -4.25
CA LEU A 106 23.31 -4.69 -3.09
C LEU A 106 23.10 -5.65 -1.91
N ARG A 107 21.84 -6.05 -1.68
CA ARG A 107 21.51 -7.03 -0.64
C ARG A 107 22.10 -8.41 -0.96
N MET A 108 22.03 -8.86 -2.21
CA MET A 108 22.59 -10.16 -2.61
C MET A 108 24.10 -10.27 -2.33
N PHE A 109 24.84 -9.16 -2.38
CA PHE A 109 26.26 -9.13 -2.03
C PHE A 109 26.51 -9.00 -0.53
N THR A 110 25.67 -8.24 0.19
CA THR A 110 25.94 -7.89 1.60
C THR A 110 25.38 -8.90 2.60
N SER A 111 24.25 -9.56 2.30
CA SER A 111 23.60 -10.46 3.26
C SER A 111 22.92 -11.65 2.58
N ARG A 112 23.71 -12.70 2.31
CA ARG A 112 23.26 -13.92 1.62
C ARG A 112 22.24 -14.75 2.41
N GLU A 113 22.19 -14.61 3.74
CA GLU A 113 21.36 -15.44 4.64
C GLU A 113 20.73 -14.69 5.83
N SER A 114 20.42 -13.39 5.69
CA SER A 114 19.75 -12.68 6.78
C SER A 114 18.26 -13.07 6.83
N ASN A 115 17.84 -13.83 7.85
CA ASN A 115 16.43 -14.20 8.11
C ASN A 115 15.57 -13.00 8.60
N HIS A 116 15.99 -11.78 8.27
CA HIS A 116 15.44 -10.50 8.72
C HIS A 116 14.50 -9.91 7.67
N LEU A 117 13.50 -9.16 8.14
CA LEU A 117 12.61 -8.41 7.27
C LEU A 117 13.34 -7.16 6.77
N THR A 118 13.34 -6.93 5.46
CA THR A 118 14.06 -5.81 4.86
C THR A 118 13.13 -4.76 4.28
N ILE A 119 13.59 -3.52 4.24
CA ILE A 119 12.84 -2.40 3.67
C ILE A 119 12.41 -2.64 2.21
N THR A 120 13.20 -3.42 1.44
CA THR A 120 12.88 -3.77 0.05
C THR A 120 11.50 -4.39 -0.13
N THR A 121 10.96 -5.08 0.89
CA THR A 121 9.59 -5.62 0.88
C THR A 121 8.54 -4.52 0.76
N VAL A 122 8.70 -3.43 1.51
CA VAL A 122 7.81 -2.26 1.40
C VAL A 122 8.07 -1.51 0.11
N THR A 123 9.34 -1.33 -0.25
CA THR A 123 9.72 -0.63 -1.49
C THR A 123 9.08 -1.31 -2.71
N MET A 124 9.01 -2.65 -2.74
CA MET A 124 8.34 -3.41 -3.80
C MET A 124 6.86 -3.02 -3.97
N LEU A 125 6.10 -2.95 -2.88
CA LEU A 125 4.68 -2.56 -2.94
C LEU A 125 4.51 -1.08 -3.31
N VAL A 126 5.41 -0.22 -2.86
CA VAL A 126 5.40 1.20 -3.24
C VAL A 126 5.71 1.38 -4.73
N VAL A 127 6.66 0.63 -5.30
CA VAL A 127 6.94 0.65 -6.74
C VAL A 127 5.68 0.33 -7.56
N GLN A 128 4.89 -0.66 -7.14
CA GLN A 128 3.64 -1.01 -7.81
C GLN A 128 2.65 0.16 -7.80
N ARG A 129 2.44 0.81 -6.64
CA ARG A 129 1.51 1.95 -6.51
C ARG A 129 1.95 3.16 -7.30
N VAL A 130 3.22 3.53 -7.19
CA VAL A 130 3.80 4.63 -7.96
C VAL A 130 3.60 4.40 -9.46
N THR A 131 3.81 3.15 -9.92
CA THR A 131 3.59 2.74 -11.30
C THR A 131 2.12 2.87 -11.71
N PHE A 132 1.18 2.34 -10.90
CA PHE A 132 -0.25 2.49 -11.16
C PHE A 132 -0.69 3.94 -11.26
N TYR A 133 -0.19 4.82 -10.39
CA TYR A 133 -0.50 6.24 -10.49
C TYR A 133 0.09 6.88 -11.74
N ALA A 134 1.31 6.52 -12.14
CA ALA A 134 1.92 7.05 -13.35
C ALA A 134 1.14 6.66 -14.62
N TYR A 135 0.66 5.40 -14.70
CA TYR A 135 -0.20 4.95 -15.79
C TYR A 135 -1.60 5.58 -15.73
N TYR A 136 -2.17 5.76 -14.54
CA TYR A 136 -3.42 6.50 -14.37
C TYR A 136 -3.33 7.93 -14.95
N ILE A 137 -2.23 8.64 -14.70
CA ILE A 137 -2.00 9.97 -15.28
C ILE A 137 -1.78 9.90 -16.80
N LYS A 138 -1.09 8.87 -17.30
CA LYS A 138 -0.93 8.65 -18.75
C LYS A 138 -2.31 8.48 -19.42
N GLU A 139 -3.17 7.63 -18.87
CA GLU A 139 -4.51 7.40 -19.40
C GLU A 139 -5.36 8.67 -19.39
N GLN A 140 -5.30 9.47 -18.31
CA GLN A 140 -5.99 10.76 -18.28
C GLN A 140 -5.50 11.70 -19.40
N ARG A 141 -4.18 11.77 -19.62
CA ARG A 141 -3.60 12.58 -20.71
C ARG A 141 -4.03 12.11 -22.08
N ASP A 142 -4.13 10.80 -22.27
CA ASP A 142 -4.53 10.21 -23.54
C ASP A 142 -6.00 10.49 -23.84
N LYS A 143 -6.90 10.35 -22.85
CA LYS A 143 -8.32 10.73 -22.97
C LYS A 143 -8.51 12.20 -23.34
N LEU A 144 -7.68 13.11 -22.83
CA LEU A 144 -7.76 14.53 -23.19
C LEU A 144 -7.43 14.84 -24.64
N LYS A 145 -6.74 13.94 -25.36
CA LYS A 145 -6.46 14.14 -26.78
C LYS A 145 -7.69 13.90 -27.66
N GLU A 146 -8.67 13.17 -27.15
CA GLU A 146 -9.92 12.86 -27.86
C GLU A 146 -10.91 14.02 -27.84
N TYR A 147 -10.75 14.98 -26.92
CA TYR A 147 -11.58 16.18 -26.85
C TYR A 147 -11.07 17.27 -27.80
N GLU A 148 -11.98 18.04 -28.40
CA GLU A 148 -11.65 19.27 -29.12
C GLU A 148 -11.08 20.33 -28.16
N ASP A 149 -10.22 21.24 -28.66
CA ASP A 149 -9.43 22.16 -27.82
C ASP A 149 -10.26 23.04 -26.86
N PHE A 150 -11.54 23.30 -27.16
CA PHE A 150 -12.42 24.12 -26.33
C PHE A 150 -13.13 23.36 -25.20
N GLU A 151 -13.14 22.02 -25.23
CA GLU A 151 -13.85 21.19 -24.24
C GLU A 151 -12.92 20.39 -23.33
N LYS A 152 -11.59 20.52 -23.46
CA LYS A 152 -10.61 19.73 -22.70
C LYS A 152 -10.69 19.99 -21.19
N PRO A 153 -11.15 19.02 -20.37
CA PRO A 153 -11.08 19.18 -18.92
C PRO A 153 -9.63 19.21 -18.44
N ALA A 154 -9.35 19.93 -17.35
CA ALA A 154 -8.02 19.93 -16.75
C ALA A 154 -7.71 18.57 -16.12
N ILE A 155 -6.49 18.05 -16.32
CA ILE A 155 -6.00 16.83 -15.65
C ILE A 155 -5.98 17.07 -14.14
N LYS A 156 -6.72 16.25 -13.39
CA LYS A 156 -6.74 16.33 -11.93
C LYS A 156 -5.59 15.49 -11.36
N TYR A 157 -4.46 16.15 -11.13
CA TYR A 157 -3.36 15.57 -10.36
C TYR A 157 -3.72 15.48 -8.88
N ALA A 158 -3.33 14.37 -8.25
CA ALA A 158 -3.28 14.28 -6.81
C ALA A 158 -2.38 15.39 -6.24
N SER A 159 -2.79 15.96 -5.11
CA SER A 159 -1.87 16.70 -4.25
C SER A 159 -0.78 15.75 -3.73
N PHE A 160 0.32 16.31 -3.24
CA PHE A 160 1.41 15.48 -2.71
C PHE A 160 0.96 14.63 -1.53
N ILE A 161 0.07 15.17 -0.69
CA ILE A 161 -0.47 14.46 0.49
C ILE A 161 -1.38 13.31 0.06
N GLU A 162 -2.25 13.51 -0.93
CA GLU A 162 -3.07 12.45 -1.51
C GLU A 162 -2.20 11.33 -2.10
N PHE A 163 -1.19 11.70 -2.91
CA PHE A 163 -0.27 10.74 -3.50
C PHE A 163 0.56 9.97 -2.46
N LEU A 164 1.07 10.67 -1.44
CA LEU A 164 1.84 10.07 -0.35
C LEU A 164 0.99 9.09 0.46
N SER A 165 -0.25 9.47 0.79
CA SER A 165 -1.19 8.59 1.50
C SER A 165 -1.56 7.34 0.70
N TYR A 166 -1.69 7.47 -0.63
CA TYR A 166 -1.94 6.34 -1.52
C TYR A 166 -0.75 5.38 -1.52
N CYS A 167 0.46 5.90 -1.74
CA CYS A 167 1.68 5.08 -1.75
C CYS A 167 1.90 4.39 -0.40
N LEU A 168 1.62 5.10 0.70
CA LEU A 168 1.73 4.62 2.06
C LEU A 168 0.38 4.21 2.64
N PHE A 169 -0.43 3.42 1.93
CA PHE A 169 -1.71 2.98 2.48
C PHE A 169 -1.51 1.82 3.49
N PHE A 170 -1.64 2.09 4.80
CA PHE A 170 -1.30 1.14 5.89
C PHE A 170 -1.93 -0.26 5.78
N PRO A 171 -3.21 -0.45 5.37
CA PRO A 171 -3.83 -1.77 5.42
C PRO A 171 -3.12 -2.80 4.55
N VAL A 172 -2.48 -2.33 3.48
CA VAL A 172 -1.74 -3.14 2.50
C VAL A 172 -0.29 -2.66 2.36
N LEU A 173 0.27 -2.02 3.39
CA LEU A 173 1.61 -1.42 3.33
C LEU A 173 2.73 -2.44 3.35
N LEU A 174 2.60 -3.47 4.18
CA LEU A 174 3.60 -4.54 4.34
C LEU A 174 3.31 -5.72 3.41
N PHE A 175 2.04 -6.09 3.32
CA PHE A 175 1.55 -7.23 2.53
C PHE A 175 0.17 -6.92 1.98
N GLY A 176 -0.10 -7.34 0.76
CA GLY A 176 -1.42 -7.24 0.14
C GLY A 176 -1.38 -6.77 -1.30
N PRO A 177 -2.49 -6.91 -2.03
CA PRO A 177 -2.57 -6.46 -3.41
C PRO A 177 -2.49 -4.93 -3.46
N SER A 178 -1.82 -4.43 -4.49
CA SER A 178 -1.85 -3.01 -4.82
C SER A 178 -3.20 -2.65 -5.45
N CYS A 179 -3.78 -1.52 -5.03
CA CYS A 179 -5.03 -0.99 -5.59
C CYS A 179 -4.75 0.16 -6.56
N ASP A 180 -5.62 0.38 -7.53
CA ASP A 180 -5.52 1.53 -8.42
C ASP A 180 -5.79 2.84 -7.68
N TYR A 181 -5.17 3.93 -8.15
CA TYR A 181 -5.36 5.24 -7.55
C TYR A 181 -6.81 5.74 -7.63
N ALA A 182 -7.53 5.45 -8.73
CA ALA A 182 -8.93 5.84 -8.88
C ALA A 182 -9.82 5.20 -7.80
N HIS A 183 -9.68 3.90 -7.59
CA HIS A 183 -10.39 3.15 -6.56
C HIS A 183 -10.04 3.65 -5.15
N TYR A 184 -8.75 3.90 -4.89
CA TYR A 184 -8.30 4.49 -3.63
C TYR A 184 -8.95 5.86 -3.35
N GLN A 185 -8.96 6.76 -4.34
CA GLN A 185 -9.52 8.09 -4.17
C GLN A 185 -11.04 8.05 -3.93
N GLN A 186 -11.75 7.16 -4.64
CA GLN A 186 -13.20 6.96 -4.41
C GLN A 186 -13.49 6.38 -3.03
N ALA A 187 -12.64 5.49 -2.53
CA ALA A 187 -12.78 4.91 -1.20
C ALA A 187 -12.55 5.96 -0.11
N ILE A 188 -11.42 6.69 -0.14
CA ILE A 188 -11.08 7.69 0.89
C ILE A 188 -12.08 8.85 0.90
N SER A 189 -12.54 9.30 -0.27
CA SER A 189 -13.54 10.38 -0.36
C SER A 189 -14.93 9.98 0.12
N GLY A 190 -15.21 8.70 0.34
CA GLY A 190 -16.55 8.21 0.66
C GLY A 190 -17.49 8.14 -0.54
N LEU A 191 -17.02 8.52 -1.74
CA LEU A 191 -17.82 8.43 -2.97
C LEU A 191 -18.25 6.99 -3.28
N PHE A 192 -17.42 6.02 -2.95
CA PHE A 192 -17.78 4.60 -3.06
C PHE A 192 -19.00 4.26 -2.19
N VAL A 193 -19.03 4.75 -0.95
CA VAL A 193 -20.15 4.51 -0.01
C VAL A 193 -21.42 5.19 -0.50
N SER A 194 -21.34 6.45 -0.94
CA SER A 194 -22.51 7.18 -1.43
C SER A 194 -23.07 6.58 -2.72
N THR A 195 -22.21 6.15 -3.64
CA THR A 195 -22.60 5.45 -4.87
C THR A 195 -23.27 4.11 -4.54
N TYR A 196 -22.71 3.35 -3.59
CA TYR A 196 -23.29 2.08 -3.16
C TYR A 196 -24.67 2.25 -2.50
N ILE A 197 -24.84 3.27 -1.65
CA ILE A 197 -26.14 3.59 -1.05
C ILE A 197 -27.17 3.95 -2.13
N ARG A 198 -26.76 4.71 -3.16
CA ARG A 198 -27.63 5.09 -4.26
C ARG A 198 -28.10 3.86 -5.06
N ASP A 199 -27.19 2.95 -5.36
CA ASP A 199 -27.47 1.83 -6.27
C ASP A 199 -28.17 0.66 -5.55
N TYR A 200 -27.90 0.44 -4.26
CA TYR A 200 -28.41 -0.71 -3.49
C TYR A 200 -29.31 -0.35 -2.28
N GLY A 201 -29.54 0.94 -2.04
CA GLY A 201 -30.42 1.44 -0.96
C GLY A 201 -29.87 1.30 0.46
N LYS A 202 -28.78 0.58 0.69
CA LYS A 202 -28.11 0.45 1.99
C LYS A 202 -26.59 0.49 1.82
N GLY A 203 -25.91 1.21 2.70
CA GLY A 203 -24.45 1.32 2.68
C GLY A 203 -23.77 0.02 3.11
N PRO A 204 -22.52 -0.22 2.67
CA PRO A 204 -21.75 -1.36 3.15
C PRO A 204 -21.51 -1.23 4.65
N SER A 205 -21.75 -2.30 5.40
CA SER A 205 -21.59 -2.25 6.86
C SER A 205 -20.11 -2.17 7.24
N VAL A 206 -19.73 -1.10 7.94
CA VAL A 206 -18.35 -0.86 8.42
C VAL A 206 -17.83 -2.01 9.29
N ARG A 207 -18.69 -2.55 10.17
CA ARG A 207 -18.33 -3.63 11.10
C ARG A 207 -18.03 -4.94 10.37
N LEU A 208 -18.92 -5.41 9.49
CA LEU A 208 -18.71 -6.68 8.79
C LEU A 208 -17.48 -6.60 7.87
N ASN A 209 -17.30 -5.49 7.15
CA ASN A 209 -16.16 -5.32 6.24
C ASN A 209 -14.80 -5.30 6.95
N THR A 210 -14.76 -5.09 8.26
CA THR A 210 -13.51 -5.12 9.04
C THR A 210 -13.35 -6.44 9.81
N ILE A 211 -14.44 -6.96 10.38
CA ILE A 211 -14.43 -8.16 11.23
C ILE A 211 -14.37 -9.43 10.39
N GLN A 212 -15.08 -9.49 9.26
CA GLN A 212 -15.10 -10.68 8.41
C GLN A 212 -13.70 -11.01 7.85
N PRO A 213 -12.92 -10.08 7.28
CA PRO A 213 -11.56 -10.38 6.84
C PRO A 213 -10.65 -10.82 7.97
N PHE A 214 -10.83 -10.27 9.18
CA PHE A 214 -10.06 -10.68 10.36
C PHE A 214 -10.27 -12.18 10.67
N PHE A 215 -11.52 -12.63 10.80
CA PHE A 215 -11.80 -14.04 11.06
C PHE A 215 -11.43 -14.95 9.89
N MET A 216 -11.64 -14.51 8.65
CA MET A 216 -11.19 -15.24 7.46
C MET A 216 -9.66 -15.38 7.43
N SER A 217 -8.92 -14.36 7.86
CA SER A 217 -7.46 -14.40 7.92
C SER A 217 -6.96 -15.39 8.98
N ILE A 218 -7.59 -15.43 10.16
CA ILE A 218 -7.27 -16.40 11.22
C ILE A 218 -7.57 -17.82 10.75
N PHE A 219 -8.74 -18.04 10.14
CA PHE A 219 -9.11 -19.34 9.60
C PHE A 219 -8.15 -19.79 8.51
N SER A 220 -7.79 -18.90 7.57
CA SER A 220 -6.85 -19.20 6.49
C SER A 220 -5.45 -19.49 7.02
N LEU A 221 -5.00 -18.77 8.05
CA LEU A 221 -3.72 -19.02 8.72
C LEU A 221 -3.72 -20.37 9.45
N ALA A 222 -4.80 -20.70 10.16
CA ALA A 222 -4.94 -22.00 10.82
C ALA A 222 -4.94 -23.14 9.79
N ALA A 223 -5.69 -22.99 8.69
CA ALA A 223 -5.69 -23.94 7.59
C ALA A 223 -4.30 -24.10 6.97
N TYR A 224 -3.58 -22.98 6.76
CA TYR A 224 -2.20 -22.99 6.27
C TYR A 224 -1.26 -23.78 7.20
N VAL A 225 -1.30 -23.53 8.51
CA VAL A 225 -0.45 -24.23 9.48
C VAL A 225 -0.77 -25.73 9.51
N VAL A 226 -2.04 -26.11 9.43
CA VAL A 226 -2.45 -27.53 9.36
C VAL A 226 -1.94 -28.17 8.07
N VAL A 227 -2.09 -27.51 6.92
CA VAL A 227 -1.61 -28.04 5.64
C VAL A 227 -0.09 -28.18 5.63
N ASP A 228 0.66 -27.19 6.12
CA ASP A 228 2.12 -27.24 6.19
C ASP A 228 2.62 -28.38 7.09
N PHE A 229 1.87 -28.73 8.14
CA PHE A 229 2.17 -29.90 8.98
C PHE A 229 2.07 -31.23 8.20
N TYR A 230 1.11 -31.37 7.30
CA TYR A 230 0.93 -32.60 6.50
C TYR A 230 1.76 -32.60 5.21
N PHE A 231 1.98 -31.43 4.61
CA PHE A 231 2.68 -31.22 3.35
C PHE A 231 3.69 -30.09 3.50
N PRO A 232 4.86 -30.35 4.11
CA PRO A 232 5.88 -29.32 4.30
C PRO A 232 6.33 -28.76 2.94
N PHE A 233 6.10 -27.46 2.74
CA PHE A 233 6.33 -26.78 1.46
C PHE A 233 7.80 -26.74 1.01
N VAL A 234 8.73 -27.19 1.86
CA VAL A 234 10.15 -27.37 1.49
C VAL A 234 10.31 -28.25 0.25
N TYR A 235 9.38 -29.18 0.00
CA TYR A 235 9.41 -30.07 -1.17
C TYR A 235 8.73 -29.51 -2.43
N LEU A 236 8.09 -28.34 -2.36
CA LEU A 236 7.33 -27.73 -3.46
C LEU A 236 8.03 -26.53 -4.11
N VAL A 237 9.16 -26.08 -3.56
CA VAL A 237 10.01 -25.04 -4.17
C VAL A 237 11.03 -25.71 -5.08
N PHE A 238 10.66 -25.93 -6.34
CA PHE A 238 11.58 -26.16 -7.45
C PHE A 238 11.94 -24.83 -8.13
#